data_AF-A0A3D2J0S5-F1
#
_entry.id   AF-A0A3D2J0S5-F1
#
_cell.length_a   1.000
_cell.length_b   1.000
_cell.length_c   1.000
_cell.angle_alpha   90.00
_cell.angle_beta   90.00
_cell.angle_gamma   90.00
#
_symmetry.space_group_name_H-M   'P 1'
#
loop_
_entity.id
_entity.type
_entity.pdbx_description
1 polymer ?
#
loop_
_entity_poly.entity_id
_entity_poly.type
_entity_poly.pdbx_seq_one_letter_code
_entity_poly.pdbx_strand_id
1 'polypeptide(L)'
;MVNKDYLMRQIELFTRRLTILLGLRQFDKFEEALIYVDDLYLQTLGLTSHFVNSLSEKMLLEMISPLGILNVDKCLWLAVLLKAEGDIYDDQGKDTDSYYRYLKSLLLFLSAFSYEKSLRDTQLGTELVTLLDKLDEYELPLPTANKLFVYYELNGEYDKAEDTLFEMLDRDTIASTERERLITEGKAFFERLLRKSDADLLAGNFSKSEVEERLAQLMGK
;
A
#
# COMPACT_ATOMS: atom_id res chain seq x y z
N MET A 1 -12.83 12.47 17.38
CA MET A 1 -11.78 12.54 18.42
C MET A 1 -11.33 11.16 18.87
N VAL A 2 -12.23 10.27 19.31
CA VAL A 2 -11.87 8.92 19.82
C VAL A 2 -11.03 8.05 18.86
N ASN A 3 -11.26 8.13 17.54
CA ASN A 3 -10.52 7.29 16.57
C ASN A 3 -9.04 7.70 16.41
N LYS A 4 -8.75 9.01 16.47
CA LYS A 4 -7.38 9.53 16.29
C LYS A 4 -6.49 9.18 17.49
N ASP A 5 -7.00 9.35 18.70
CA ASP A 5 -6.26 8.99 19.93
C ASP A 5 -6.02 7.48 20.02
N TYR A 6 -6.96 6.67 19.54
CA TYR A 6 -6.81 5.22 19.46
C TYR A 6 -5.77 4.79 18.42
N LEU A 7 -5.83 5.34 17.19
CA LEU A 7 -4.83 5.08 16.15
C LEU A 7 -3.42 5.48 16.60
N MET A 8 -3.29 6.64 17.27
CA MET A 8 -2.00 7.07 17.81
C MET A 8 -1.45 6.09 18.86
N ARG A 9 -2.31 5.55 19.74
CA ARG A 9 -1.90 4.50 20.68
C ARG A 9 -1.44 3.24 19.96
N GLN A 10 -2.09 2.87 18.87
CA GLN A 10 -1.66 1.72 18.05
C GLN A 10 -0.30 1.98 17.39
N ILE A 11 -0.10 3.18 16.86
CA ILE A 11 1.19 3.59 16.28
C ILE A 11 2.31 3.53 17.33
N GLU A 12 2.09 4.06 18.53
CA GLU A 12 3.07 3.95 19.62
C GLU A 12 3.37 2.49 19.99
N LEU A 13 2.36 1.62 19.97
CA LEU A 13 2.56 0.19 20.20
C LEU A 13 3.41 -0.43 19.07
N PHE A 14 3.12 -0.14 17.80
CA PHE A 14 3.95 -0.59 16.68
C PHE A 14 5.40 -0.17 16.87
N THR A 15 5.66 1.12 17.10
CA THR A 15 7.01 1.67 17.27
C THR A 15 7.79 0.96 18.37
N ARG A 16 7.15 0.70 19.53
CA ARG A 16 7.80 -0.03 20.63
C ARG A 16 8.15 -1.47 20.24
N ARG A 17 7.28 -2.17 19.53
CA ARG A 17 7.55 -3.55 19.07
C ARG A 17 8.63 -3.58 17.99
N LEU A 18 8.57 -2.67 17.02
CA LEU A 18 9.57 -2.56 15.96
C LEU A 18 10.96 -2.19 16.48
N THR A 19 11.05 -1.40 17.56
CA THR A 19 12.35 -1.09 18.19
C THR A 19 13.11 -2.35 18.63
N ILE A 20 12.39 -3.35 19.14
CA ILE A 20 12.99 -4.64 19.53
C ILE A 20 13.51 -5.38 18.30
N LEU A 21 12.75 -5.39 17.21
CA LEU A 21 13.15 -6.00 15.95
C LEU A 21 14.36 -5.33 15.32
N LEU A 22 14.40 -4.00 15.31
CA LEU A 22 15.57 -3.25 14.83
C LEU A 22 16.83 -3.62 15.61
N GLY A 23 16.71 -3.77 16.94
CA GLY A 23 17.81 -4.25 17.77
C GLY A 23 18.27 -5.66 17.39
N LEU A 24 17.35 -6.62 17.22
CA LEU A 24 17.69 -7.98 16.83
C LEU A 24 18.38 -8.04 15.45
N ARG A 25 17.85 -7.28 14.48
CA ARG A 25 18.43 -7.17 13.13
C ARG A 25 19.83 -6.56 13.15
N GLN A 26 20.06 -5.51 13.93
CA GLN A 26 21.38 -4.87 14.06
C GLN A 26 22.47 -5.81 14.58
N PHE A 27 22.09 -6.85 15.36
CA PHE A 27 23.01 -7.86 15.88
C PHE A 27 22.95 -9.18 15.08
N ASP A 28 22.42 -9.17 13.86
CA ASP A 28 22.27 -10.33 12.97
C ASP A 28 21.50 -11.51 13.59
N LYS A 29 20.63 -11.24 14.56
CA LYS A 29 19.79 -12.23 15.25
C LYS A 29 18.48 -12.49 14.50
N PHE A 30 18.60 -12.92 13.25
CA PHE A 30 17.47 -13.03 12.32
C PHE A 30 16.47 -14.12 12.73
N GLU A 31 16.93 -15.25 13.27
CA GLU A 31 16.05 -16.32 13.74
C GLU A 31 15.21 -15.84 14.94
N GLU A 32 15.83 -15.20 15.92
CA GLU A 32 15.12 -14.62 17.06
C GLU A 32 14.19 -13.49 16.64
N ALA A 33 14.55 -12.71 15.62
CA ALA A 33 13.68 -11.69 15.05
C ALA A 33 12.42 -12.32 14.42
N LEU A 34 12.56 -13.39 13.65
CA LEU A 34 11.42 -14.09 13.03
C LEU A 34 10.53 -14.75 14.09
N ILE A 35 11.10 -15.37 15.12
CA ILE A 35 10.33 -15.92 16.25
C ILE A 35 9.53 -14.82 16.95
N TYR A 36 10.17 -13.67 17.19
CA TYR A 36 9.50 -12.53 17.81
C TYR A 36 8.37 -11.98 16.93
N VAL A 37 8.56 -11.92 15.60
CA VAL A 37 7.48 -11.54 14.69
C VAL A 37 6.31 -12.53 14.75
N ASP A 38 6.56 -13.83 14.75
CA ASP A 38 5.49 -14.85 14.83
C ASP A 38 4.72 -14.76 16.16
N ASP A 39 5.41 -14.50 17.27
CA ASP A 39 4.78 -14.22 18.57
C ASP A 39 3.86 -12.99 18.50
N LEU A 40 4.25 -11.94 17.78
CA LEU A 40 3.41 -10.75 17.57
C LEU A 40 2.19 -11.06 16.71
N TYR A 41 2.33 -11.85 15.63
CA TYR A 41 1.19 -12.31 14.84
C TYR A 41 0.17 -13.06 15.73
N LEU A 42 0.64 -13.97 16.58
CA LEU A 42 -0.23 -14.73 17.47
C LEU A 42 -0.92 -13.84 18.50
N GLN A 43 -0.19 -12.91 19.11
CA GLN A 43 -0.74 -12.02 20.15
C GLN A 43 -1.75 -11.00 19.61
N THR A 44 -1.53 -10.49 18.40
CA THR A 44 -2.31 -9.36 17.86
C THR A 44 -3.42 -9.81 16.92
N LEU A 45 -3.18 -10.89 16.16
CA LEU A 45 -4.08 -11.35 15.10
C LEU A 45 -4.64 -12.74 15.39
N GLY A 46 -4.01 -13.53 16.27
CA GLY A 46 -4.37 -14.92 16.53
C GLY A 46 -4.00 -15.85 15.37
N LEU A 47 -3.03 -15.44 14.55
CA LEU A 47 -2.57 -16.16 13.35
C LEU A 47 -1.06 -16.38 13.43
N THR A 48 -0.54 -17.31 12.64
CA THR A 48 0.91 -17.46 12.44
C THR A 48 1.36 -16.70 11.20
N SER A 49 2.62 -16.30 11.16
CA SER A 49 3.27 -15.75 9.96
C SER A 49 3.09 -16.69 8.76
N HIS A 50 3.31 -17.99 8.96
CA HIS A 50 3.18 -18.99 7.90
C HIS A 50 1.77 -18.98 7.28
N PHE A 51 0.73 -18.89 8.11
CA PHE A 51 -0.64 -18.83 7.61
C PHE A 51 -0.88 -17.56 6.78
N VAL A 52 -0.50 -16.39 7.31
CA VAL A 52 -0.62 -15.10 6.60
C VAL A 52 0.11 -15.12 5.26
N ASN A 53 1.33 -15.65 5.24
CA ASN A 53 2.15 -15.74 4.04
C ASN A 53 1.62 -16.77 3.02
N SER A 54 0.83 -17.76 3.44
CA SER A 54 0.18 -18.73 2.54
C SER A 54 -1.07 -18.19 1.81
N LEU A 55 -1.68 -17.11 2.31
CA LEU A 55 -2.88 -16.53 1.71
C LEU A 55 -2.55 -15.73 0.46
N SER A 56 -3.46 -15.74 -0.53
CA SER A 56 -3.41 -14.76 -1.62
C SER A 56 -3.78 -13.36 -1.11
N GLU A 57 -3.38 -12.33 -1.84
CA GLU A 57 -3.71 -10.93 -1.58
C GLU A 57 -5.22 -10.72 -1.40
N LYS A 58 -6.01 -11.34 -2.29
CA LYS A 58 -7.47 -11.29 -2.23
C LYS A 58 -8.02 -11.91 -0.96
N MET A 59 -7.57 -13.13 -0.62
CA MET A 59 -8.01 -13.82 0.60
C MET A 59 -7.58 -13.06 1.86
N LEU A 60 -6.41 -12.42 1.84
CA LEU A 60 -5.91 -11.62 2.95
C LEU A 60 -6.81 -10.41 3.20
N LEU A 61 -7.20 -9.69 2.14
CA LEU A 61 -8.15 -8.57 2.22
C LEU A 61 -9.55 -9.02 2.69
N GLU A 62 -10.04 -10.15 2.19
CA GLU A 62 -11.33 -10.73 2.63
C GLU A 62 -11.30 -11.11 4.11
N MET A 63 -10.20 -11.71 4.58
CA MET A 63 -10.03 -12.12 5.98
C MET A 63 -10.09 -10.94 6.96
N ILE A 64 -9.52 -9.79 6.60
CA ILE A 64 -9.53 -8.59 7.44
C ILE A 64 -10.73 -7.67 7.20
N SER A 65 -11.60 -8.01 6.25
CA SER A 65 -12.78 -7.22 5.92
C SER A 65 -14.07 -8.00 6.17
N PRO A 66 -14.34 -8.47 7.41
CA PRO A 66 -15.55 -9.22 7.70
C PRO A 66 -16.79 -8.39 7.34
N LEU A 67 -17.73 -9.02 6.62
CA LEU A 67 -18.94 -8.35 6.09
C LEU A 67 -18.64 -7.19 5.12
N GLY A 68 -17.46 -7.16 4.51
CA GLY A 68 -17.05 -6.14 3.55
C GLY A 68 -16.55 -4.83 4.18
N ILE A 69 -16.40 -4.78 5.51
CA ILE A 69 -15.88 -3.60 6.21
C ILE A 69 -14.45 -3.88 6.68
N LEU A 70 -13.49 -3.09 6.17
CA LEU A 70 -12.08 -3.23 6.53
C LEU A 70 -11.86 -3.00 8.03
N ASN A 71 -11.27 -3.99 8.70
CA ASN A 71 -10.72 -3.82 10.03
C ASN A 71 -9.33 -3.15 9.91
N VAL A 72 -9.31 -1.82 10.02
CA VAL A 72 -8.11 -0.99 9.85
C VAL A 72 -7.00 -1.42 10.82
N ASP A 73 -7.32 -1.78 12.07
CA ASP A 73 -6.31 -2.19 13.05
C ASP A 73 -5.59 -3.47 12.65
N LYS A 74 -6.35 -4.50 12.27
CA LYS A 74 -5.77 -5.77 11.81
C LYS A 74 -4.99 -5.58 10.51
N CYS A 75 -5.50 -4.72 9.63
CA CYS A 75 -4.84 -4.36 8.39
C CYS A 75 -3.45 -3.76 8.67
N LEU A 76 -3.37 -2.80 9.60
CA LEU A 76 -2.11 -2.16 9.97
C LEU A 76 -1.15 -3.11 10.68
N TRP A 77 -1.62 -3.96 11.60
CA TRP A 77 -0.77 -5.00 12.23
C TRP A 77 -0.16 -5.92 11.17
N LEU A 78 -0.97 -6.44 10.24
CA LEU A 78 -0.47 -7.29 9.16
C LEU A 78 0.54 -6.55 8.29
N ALA A 79 0.24 -5.31 7.89
CA ALA A 79 1.13 -4.52 7.03
C ALA A 79 2.50 -4.31 7.69
N VAL A 80 2.51 -3.89 8.96
CA VAL A 80 3.73 -3.64 9.74
C VAL A 80 4.53 -4.92 9.94
N LEU A 81 3.89 -6.03 10.31
CA LEU A 81 4.59 -7.29 10.55
C LEU A 81 5.14 -7.88 9.25
N LEU A 82 4.38 -7.88 8.15
CA LEU A 82 4.86 -8.31 6.83
C LEU A 82 6.05 -7.49 6.36
N LYS A 83 6.02 -6.16 6.54
CA LYS A 83 7.19 -5.32 6.22
C LYS A 83 8.39 -5.73 7.06
N ALA A 84 8.21 -5.91 8.37
CA ALA A 84 9.30 -6.28 9.25
C ALA A 84 9.89 -7.65 8.89
N GLU A 85 9.07 -8.63 8.52
CA GLU A 85 9.57 -9.90 7.97
C GLU A 85 10.35 -9.68 6.69
N GLY A 86 9.80 -8.90 5.75
CA GLY A 86 10.47 -8.55 4.50
C GLY A 86 11.85 -7.96 4.75
N ASP A 87 11.95 -6.98 5.65
CA ASP A 87 13.20 -6.36 6.03
C ASP A 87 14.20 -7.38 6.63
N ILE A 88 13.73 -8.37 7.42
CA ILE A 88 14.59 -9.43 7.97
C ILE A 88 15.09 -10.39 6.88
N TYR A 89 14.26 -10.70 5.88
CA TYR A 89 14.67 -11.55 4.75
C TYR A 89 15.60 -10.81 3.80
N ASP A 90 15.40 -9.51 3.61
CA ASP A 90 16.27 -8.61 2.85
C ASP A 90 17.68 -8.57 3.44
N ASP A 91 17.79 -8.38 4.76
CA ASP A 91 19.08 -8.39 5.48
C ASP A 91 19.83 -9.73 5.33
N GLN A 92 19.11 -10.83 5.07
CA GLN A 92 19.66 -12.17 4.81
C GLN A 92 19.99 -12.42 3.33
N GLY A 93 19.72 -11.48 2.42
CA GLY A 93 19.85 -11.66 0.97
C GLY A 93 18.84 -12.65 0.38
N LYS A 94 17.66 -12.79 1.01
CA LYS A 94 16.56 -13.64 0.55
C LYS A 94 15.53 -12.80 -0.20
N ASP A 95 15.94 -12.26 -1.33
CA ASP A 95 15.19 -11.25 -2.10
C ASP A 95 13.77 -11.70 -2.47
N THR A 96 13.60 -12.96 -2.87
CA THR A 96 12.27 -13.50 -3.21
C THR A 96 11.33 -13.51 -2.01
N ASP A 97 11.81 -13.95 -0.85
CA ASP A 97 11.02 -13.97 0.39
C ASP A 97 10.65 -12.55 0.84
N SER A 98 11.61 -11.64 0.70
CA SER A 98 11.47 -10.21 0.99
C SER A 98 10.40 -9.56 0.11
N TYR A 99 10.50 -9.76 -1.21
CA TYR A 99 9.59 -9.21 -2.22
C TYR A 99 8.13 -9.56 -1.95
N TYR A 100 7.79 -10.84 -1.75
CA TYR A 100 6.39 -11.24 -1.55
C TYR A 100 5.79 -10.66 -0.26
N ARG A 101 6.62 -10.43 0.75
CA ARG A 101 6.19 -9.82 2.02
C ARG A 101 5.99 -8.32 1.89
N TYR A 102 6.90 -7.63 1.20
CA TYR A 102 6.74 -6.22 0.87
C TYR A 102 5.52 -5.96 0.02
N LEU A 103 5.26 -6.80 -0.99
CA LEU A 103 4.11 -6.66 -1.86
C LEU A 103 2.79 -6.75 -1.07
N LYS A 104 2.65 -7.75 -0.20
CA LYS A 104 1.46 -7.89 0.66
C LYS A 104 1.36 -6.73 1.66
N SER A 105 2.48 -6.31 2.23
CA SER A 105 2.53 -5.16 3.13
C SER A 105 2.05 -3.87 2.44
N LEU A 106 2.56 -3.59 1.24
CA LEU A 106 2.18 -2.43 0.44
C LEU A 106 0.67 -2.42 0.17
N LEU A 107 0.11 -3.55 -0.29
CA LEU A 107 -1.33 -3.67 -0.54
C LEU A 107 -2.16 -3.31 0.70
N LEU A 108 -1.74 -3.80 1.87
CA LEU A 108 -2.44 -3.56 3.14
C LEU A 108 -2.30 -2.11 3.61
N PHE A 109 -1.10 -1.53 3.52
CA PHE A 109 -0.92 -0.11 3.82
C PHE A 109 -1.78 0.77 2.93
N LEU A 110 -1.75 0.58 1.61
CA LEU A 110 -2.60 1.33 0.68
C LEU A 110 -4.09 1.16 1.00
N SER A 111 -4.50 -0.04 1.38
CA SER A 111 -5.86 -0.32 1.82
C SER A 111 -6.22 0.45 3.08
N ALA A 112 -5.37 0.47 4.12
CA ALA A 112 -5.63 1.20 5.35
C ALA A 112 -5.63 2.73 5.15
N PHE A 113 -4.71 3.27 4.37
CA PHE A 113 -4.58 4.71 4.14
C PHE A 113 -5.75 5.29 3.33
N SER A 114 -6.42 4.47 2.51
CA SER A 114 -7.64 4.88 1.83
C SER A 114 -8.81 5.17 2.80
N TYR A 115 -8.79 4.58 4.00
CA TYR A 115 -9.79 4.81 5.05
C TYR A 115 -9.37 5.93 6.02
N GLU A 116 -8.09 6.00 6.37
CA GLU A 116 -7.59 6.92 7.40
C GLU A 116 -6.42 7.77 6.90
N LYS A 117 -6.74 8.91 6.27
CA LYS A 117 -5.73 9.84 5.70
C LYS A 117 -4.72 10.35 6.73
N SER A 118 -5.11 10.40 8.00
CA SER A 118 -4.25 10.90 9.09
C SER A 118 -3.02 10.03 9.37
N LEU A 119 -2.98 8.79 8.85
CA LEU A 119 -1.84 7.89 8.96
C LEU A 119 -0.62 8.37 8.17
N ARG A 120 -0.84 9.22 7.15
CA ARG A 120 0.23 9.78 6.30
C ARG A 120 1.28 10.55 7.09
N ASP A 121 0.84 11.39 8.03
CA ASP A 121 1.73 12.29 8.77
C ASP A 121 2.39 11.59 9.98
N THR A 122 2.44 10.26 9.95
CA THR A 122 2.96 9.41 11.04
C THR A 122 4.12 8.56 10.54
N GLN A 123 4.78 7.84 11.45
CA GLN A 123 5.82 6.86 11.12
C GLN A 123 5.36 5.88 10.03
N LEU A 124 4.08 5.48 10.03
CA LEU A 124 3.55 4.53 9.04
C LEU A 124 3.57 5.10 7.62
N GLY A 125 3.42 6.42 7.46
CA GLY A 125 3.61 7.07 6.16
C GLY A 125 5.04 6.94 5.65
N THR A 126 6.02 7.06 6.54
CA THR A 126 7.44 6.83 6.22
C THR A 126 7.72 5.36 5.86
N GLU A 127 7.08 4.41 6.57
CA GLU A 127 7.19 2.98 6.24
C GLU A 127 6.61 2.67 4.86
N LEU A 128 5.50 3.30 4.48
CA LEU A 128 4.91 3.17 3.15
C LEU A 128 5.83 3.72 2.05
N VAL A 129 6.45 4.88 2.25
CA VAL A 129 7.42 5.43 1.28
C VAL A 129 8.62 4.49 1.13
N THR A 130 9.17 3.99 2.24
CA THR A 130 10.27 3.01 2.20
C THR A 130 9.88 1.74 1.42
N LEU A 131 8.63 1.29 1.55
CA LEU A 131 8.14 0.13 0.79
C LEU A 131 7.99 0.41 -0.70
N LEU A 132 7.54 1.61 -1.07
CA LEU A 132 7.46 2.02 -2.47
C LEU A 132 8.87 2.05 -3.09
N ASP A 133 9.85 2.61 -2.38
CA ASP A 133 11.24 2.65 -2.82
C ASP A 133 11.84 1.24 -2.96
N LYS A 134 11.47 0.28 -2.10
CA LYS A 134 11.92 -1.12 -2.20
C LYS A 134 11.27 -1.90 -3.35
N LEU A 135 10.16 -1.41 -3.89
CA LEU A 135 9.37 -2.07 -4.92
C LEU A 135 9.37 -1.33 -6.26
N ASP A 136 10.14 -0.24 -6.38
CA ASP A 136 10.14 0.66 -7.54
C ASP A 136 10.65 -0.01 -8.83
N GLU A 137 11.60 -0.94 -8.71
CA GLU A 137 12.14 -1.71 -9.84
C GLU A 137 11.20 -2.84 -10.32
N TYR A 138 10.09 -3.09 -9.61
CA TYR A 138 9.17 -4.18 -9.90
C TYR A 138 7.86 -3.69 -10.52
N GLU A 139 7.38 -4.35 -11.57
CA GLU A 139 6.02 -4.14 -12.05
C GLU A 139 5.02 -4.68 -11.01
N LEU A 140 4.36 -3.77 -10.27
CA LEU A 140 3.39 -4.14 -9.26
C LEU A 140 2.21 -4.92 -9.86
N PRO A 141 1.74 -6.02 -9.25
CA PRO A 141 0.51 -6.68 -9.67
C PRO A 141 -0.68 -5.71 -9.76
N LEU A 142 -1.54 -5.93 -10.75
CA LEU A 142 -2.65 -5.04 -11.08
C LEU A 142 -3.54 -4.63 -9.88
N PRO A 143 -3.90 -5.55 -8.95
CA PRO A 143 -4.67 -5.16 -7.76
C PRO A 143 -3.95 -4.16 -6.85
N THR A 144 -2.63 -4.29 -6.70
CA THR A 144 -1.80 -3.38 -5.89
C THR A 144 -1.61 -2.05 -6.61
N ALA A 145 -1.32 -2.07 -7.91
CA ALA A 145 -1.22 -0.86 -8.72
C ALA A 145 -2.53 -0.05 -8.71
N ASN A 146 -3.69 -0.71 -8.77
CA ASN A 146 -4.98 -0.03 -8.67
C ASN A 146 -5.18 0.65 -7.30
N LYS A 147 -4.73 0.02 -6.20
CA LYS A 147 -4.75 0.66 -4.88
C LYS A 147 -3.78 1.84 -4.79
N LEU A 148 -2.63 1.74 -5.44
CA LEU A 148 -1.63 2.81 -5.49
C LEU A 148 -2.14 4.03 -6.27
N PHE A 149 -2.78 3.80 -7.42
CA PHE A 149 -3.49 4.81 -8.19
C PHE A 149 -4.50 5.58 -7.33
N VAL A 150 -5.39 4.86 -6.62
CA VAL A 150 -6.39 5.46 -5.74
C VAL A 150 -5.73 6.22 -4.58
N TYR A 151 -4.65 5.70 -4.02
CA TYR A 151 -3.90 6.35 -2.95
C TYR A 151 -3.34 7.71 -3.41
N TYR A 152 -2.68 7.75 -4.57
CA TYR A 152 -2.13 9.00 -5.11
C TYR A 152 -3.23 10.03 -5.40
N GLU A 153 -4.35 9.60 -6.02
CA GLU A 153 -5.48 10.49 -6.25
C GLU A 153 -6.03 11.09 -4.93
N LEU A 154 -6.25 10.25 -3.92
CA LEU A 154 -6.80 10.69 -2.63
C LEU A 154 -5.89 11.66 -1.88
N ASN A 155 -4.60 11.64 -2.19
CA ASN A 155 -3.56 12.49 -1.62
C ASN A 155 -3.24 13.74 -2.44
N GLY A 156 -3.88 13.89 -3.61
CA GLY A 156 -3.63 15.02 -4.50
C GLY A 156 -2.35 14.89 -5.32
N GLU A 157 -1.72 13.71 -5.35
CA GLU A 157 -0.54 13.43 -6.17
C GLU A 157 -1.02 13.00 -7.57
N TYR A 158 -1.54 13.96 -8.33
CA TYR A 158 -2.29 13.69 -9.55
C TYR A 158 -1.42 13.21 -10.71
N ASP A 159 -0.19 13.72 -10.81
CA ASP A 159 0.84 13.23 -11.74
C ASP A 159 1.12 11.74 -11.52
N LYS A 160 1.41 11.32 -10.29
CA LYS A 160 1.69 9.91 -9.98
C LYS A 160 0.48 9.01 -10.18
N ALA A 161 -0.72 9.52 -9.89
CA ALA A 161 -1.95 8.78 -10.18
C ALA A 161 -2.10 8.56 -11.70
N GLU A 162 -1.83 9.59 -12.51
CA GLU A 162 -1.84 9.47 -13.97
C GLU A 162 -0.82 8.45 -14.46
N ASP A 163 0.44 8.57 -14.03
CA ASP A 163 1.51 7.64 -14.40
C ASP A 163 1.12 6.19 -14.06
N THR A 164 0.65 5.94 -12.84
CA THR A 164 0.23 4.60 -12.40
C THR A 164 -0.93 4.06 -13.25
N LEU A 165 -1.88 4.90 -13.64
CA LEU A 165 -3.01 4.51 -14.49
C LEU A 165 -2.54 4.09 -15.89
N PHE A 166 -1.66 4.88 -16.51
CA PHE A 166 -1.15 4.57 -17.85
C PHE A 166 -0.21 3.36 -17.84
N GLU A 167 0.63 3.21 -16.83
CA GLU A 167 1.42 1.99 -16.62
C GLU A 167 0.52 0.75 -16.53
N MET A 168 -0.61 0.81 -15.82
CA MET A 168 -1.57 -0.30 -15.79
C MET A 168 -2.19 -0.58 -17.16
N LEU A 169 -2.51 0.45 -17.95
CA LEU A 169 -3.12 0.33 -19.27
C LEU A 169 -2.14 -0.16 -20.35
N ASP A 170 -0.85 0.13 -20.20
CA ASP A 170 0.18 -0.20 -21.19
C ASP A 170 0.69 -1.65 -21.07
N ARG A 171 0.22 -2.39 -20.07
CA ARG A 171 0.50 -3.82 -19.92
C ARG A 171 -0.15 -4.64 -21.03
N ASP A 172 0.65 -5.49 -21.67
CA ASP A 172 0.18 -6.40 -22.71
C ASP A 172 -0.74 -7.52 -22.19
N THR A 173 -0.65 -7.83 -20.89
CA THR A 173 -1.28 -9.01 -20.28
C THR A 173 -2.64 -8.74 -19.63
N ILE A 174 -3.12 -7.50 -19.62
CA ILE A 174 -4.42 -7.18 -19.00
C ILE A 174 -5.58 -7.68 -19.86
N ALA A 175 -6.54 -8.34 -19.22
CA ALA A 175 -7.76 -8.78 -19.89
C ALA A 175 -8.57 -7.59 -20.40
N SER A 176 -9.24 -7.74 -21.56
CA SER A 176 -10.05 -6.66 -22.17
C SER A 176 -11.09 -6.08 -21.20
N THR A 177 -11.70 -6.92 -20.37
CA THR A 177 -12.68 -6.47 -19.36
C THR A 177 -12.05 -5.58 -18.29
N GLU A 178 -10.82 -5.87 -17.86
CA GLU A 178 -10.12 -5.00 -16.89
C GLU A 178 -9.62 -3.73 -17.55
N ARG A 179 -9.19 -3.79 -18.82
CA ARG A 179 -8.85 -2.60 -19.60
C ARG A 179 -10.03 -1.64 -19.70
N GLU A 180 -11.21 -2.13 -20.08
CA GLU A 180 -12.43 -1.31 -20.16
C GLU A 180 -12.80 -0.69 -18.80
N ARG A 181 -12.64 -1.45 -17.72
CA ARG A 181 -12.86 -0.95 -16.36
C ARG A 181 -11.86 0.16 -16.00
N LEU A 182 -10.57 -0.02 -16.27
CA LEU A 182 -9.53 0.98 -16.02
C LEU A 182 -9.75 2.25 -16.84
N ILE A 183 -10.16 2.13 -18.10
CA ILE A 183 -10.54 3.29 -18.93
C ILE A 183 -11.71 4.04 -18.30
N THR A 184 -12.72 3.32 -17.81
CA THR A 184 -13.88 3.92 -17.14
C THR A 184 -13.48 4.62 -15.84
N GLU A 185 -12.64 3.99 -15.01
CA GLU A 185 -12.11 4.57 -13.77
C GLU A 185 -11.24 5.81 -14.05
N GLY A 186 -10.36 5.73 -15.06
CA GLY A 186 -9.49 6.81 -15.50
C GLY A 186 -10.26 8.02 -16.03
N LYS A 187 -11.32 7.78 -16.82
CA LYS A 187 -12.22 8.86 -17.27
C LYS A 187 -12.86 9.56 -16.07
N ALA A 188 -13.37 8.80 -15.11
CA ALA A 188 -13.97 9.37 -13.91
C ALA A 188 -12.95 10.17 -13.08
N PHE A 189 -11.69 9.74 -13.03
CA PHE A 189 -10.58 10.47 -12.41
C PHE A 189 -10.32 11.82 -13.09
N PHE A 190 -10.11 11.85 -14.40
CA PHE A 190 -9.90 13.11 -15.12
C PHE A 190 -11.11 14.04 -15.06
N GLU A 191 -12.34 13.52 -15.09
CA GLU A 191 -13.55 14.33 -14.88
C GLU A 191 -13.60 14.98 -13.49
N ARG A 192 -13.04 14.32 -12.46
CA ARG A 192 -12.88 14.93 -11.12
C ARG A 192 -11.80 15.99 -11.13
N LEU A 193 -10.69 15.79 -11.85
CA LEU A 193 -9.62 16.79 -12.00
C LEU A 193 -10.07 18.05 -12.75
N LEU A 194 -10.91 17.93 -13.78
CA LEU A 194 -11.47 19.09 -14.50
C LEU A 194 -12.29 20.02 -13.59
N ARG A 195 -12.80 19.51 -12.46
CA ARG A 195 -13.56 20.29 -11.47
C ARG A 195 -12.66 20.92 -10.39
N LYS A 196 -11.36 20.64 -10.39
CA LYS A 196 -10.39 21.22 -9.45
C LYS A 196 -9.98 22.62 -9.86
N SER A 197 -9.53 23.40 -8.87
CA SER A 197 -8.94 24.70 -9.13
C SER A 197 -7.55 24.56 -9.73
N ASP A 198 -7.06 25.59 -10.43
CA ASP A 198 -5.69 25.59 -10.97
C ASP A 198 -4.65 25.44 -9.85
N ALA A 199 -4.92 26.02 -8.68
CA ALA A 199 -4.05 25.89 -7.51
C ALA A 199 -3.98 24.44 -6.99
N ASP A 200 -5.11 23.73 -6.93
CA ASP A 200 -5.14 22.33 -6.51
C ASP A 200 -4.42 21.42 -7.51
N LEU A 201 -4.59 21.67 -8.81
CA LEU A 201 -3.91 20.92 -9.87
C LEU A 201 -2.40 21.14 -9.80
N LEU A 202 -1.96 22.41 -9.69
CA LEU A 202 -0.54 22.74 -9.57
C LEU A 202 0.10 22.13 -8.32
N ALA A 203 -0.62 22.07 -7.19
CA ALA A 203 -0.13 21.41 -5.98
C ALA A 203 0.08 19.89 -6.17
N GLY A 204 -0.68 19.27 -7.08
CA GLY A 204 -0.51 17.88 -7.52
C GLY A 204 0.36 17.70 -8.75
N ASN A 205 1.18 18.71 -9.08
CA ASN A 205 2.07 18.73 -10.25
C ASN A 205 1.34 18.46 -11.57
N PHE A 206 0.17 19.08 -11.72
CA PHE A 206 -0.70 18.90 -12.88
C PHE A 206 -1.29 20.24 -13.34
N SER A 207 -1.78 20.29 -14.56
CA SER A 207 -2.44 21.47 -15.15
C SER A 207 -3.71 21.08 -15.90
N LYS A 208 -4.62 22.04 -16.11
CA LYS A 208 -5.84 21.79 -16.90
C LYS A 208 -5.54 21.29 -18.31
N SER A 209 -4.49 21.81 -18.94
CA SER A 209 -4.07 21.38 -20.27
C SER A 209 -3.66 19.90 -20.27
N GLU A 210 -2.89 19.48 -19.27
CA GLU A 210 -2.50 18.07 -19.11
C GLU A 210 -3.71 17.18 -18.82
N VAL A 211 -4.67 17.62 -18.00
CA VAL A 211 -5.93 16.89 -17.80
C VAL A 211 -6.64 16.62 -19.12
N GLU A 212 -6.78 17.63 -19.96
CA GLU A 212 -7.47 17.52 -21.26
C GLU A 212 -6.69 16.63 -22.23
N GLU A 213 -5.37 16.78 -22.31
CA GLU A 213 -4.49 15.98 -23.16
C GLU A 213 -4.52 14.50 -22.77
N ARG A 214 -4.32 14.19 -21.49
CA ARG A 214 -4.31 12.82 -20.99
C ARG A 214 -5.67 12.16 -21.07
N LEU A 215 -6.76 12.89 -20.85
CA LEU A 215 -8.11 12.39 -21.08
C LEU A 215 -8.34 12.06 -22.56
N ALA A 216 -7.90 12.91 -23.48
CA ALA A 216 -8.00 12.62 -24.91
C ALA A 216 -7.18 11.38 -25.31
N GLN A 217 -5.96 11.24 -24.77
CA GLN A 217 -5.12 10.05 -24.95
C GLN A 217 -5.82 8.78 -24.44
N LEU A 218 -6.43 8.86 -23.25
CA LEU A 218 -7.18 7.74 -22.66
C LEU A 218 -8.38 7.32 -23.53
N MET A 219 -9.12 8.28 -24.06
CA MET A 219 -10.28 8.03 -24.94
C MET A 219 -9.91 7.45 -26.31
N GLY A 220 -8.62 7.50 -26.67
CA GLY A 220 -8.09 6.90 -27.90
C GLY A 220 -7.57 5.45 -27.74
N LYS A 221 -7.50 4.92 -26.50
CA LYS A 221 -7.17 3.52 -26.21
C LYS A 221 -8.40 2.63 -26.24
#